data_AF-A0A8I1I6V3-F1
#
_entry.id   AF-A0A8I1I6V3-F1
#
_cell.length_a   1.000
_cell.length_b   1.000
_cell.length_c   1.000
_cell.angle_alpha   90.00
_cell.angle_beta   90.00
_cell.angle_gamma   90.00
#
_symmetry.space_group_name_H-M   'P 1'
#
loop_
_entity.id
_entity.type
_entity.pdbx_description
1 polymer ?
#
loop_
_entity_poly.entity_id
_entity_poly.type
_entity_poly.pdbx_seq_one_letter_code
_entity_poly.pdbx_strand_id
1 'polypeptide(L)'
;MQTIDNSLLQVSVDENGAKMVHLVSINDNYDYLGENGTEEGMAIAFPVLDQGNNWASKLPWTVVDKGDTRVSLTLIDTPESYKSFPYHFEVMITYALEGNQLKISFYLKNSSHKELPFSLGFVLPSTWQSQSSVNKISLINEEHGIDIASTDFKLAAEDGKVTAFTDKIELEAESSRNFEITLTLK
;
A
#
# COMPACT_ATOMS: atom_id res chain seq x y z
N MET A 1 -11.63 -10.34 5.40
CA MET A 1 -11.19 -9.09 6.07
C MET A 1 -10.30 -9.46 7.23
N GLN A 2 -9.17 -8.78 7.37
CA GLN A 2 -8.20 -8.96 8.45
C GLN A 2 -8.12 -7.69 9.29
N THR A 3 -8.05 -7.84 10.61
CA THR A 3 -7.91 -6.72 11.54
C THR A 3 -6.67 -6.95 12.39
N ILE A 4 -5.88 -5.88 12.54
CA ILE A 4 -4.72 -5.79 13.43
C ILE A 4 -4.87 -4.56 14.32
N ASP A 5 -4.37 -4.63 15.54
CA ASP A 5 -4.44 -3.54 16.50
C ASP A 5 -3.24 -3.53 17.45
N ASN A 6 -3.00 -2.36 18.04
CA ASN A 6 -2.11 -2.20 19.20
C ASN A 6 -2.82 -1.31 20.23
N SER A 7 -2.11 -0.76 21.22
CA SER A 7 -2.72 0.08 22.26
C SER A 7 -3.23 1.45 21.77
N LEU A 8 -2.87 1.87 20.56
CA LEU A 8 -3.17 3.21 20.01
C LEU A 8 -4.01 3.14 18.74
N LEU A 9 -3.80 2.14 17.89
CA LEU A 9 -4.34 2.08 16.53
C LEU A 9 -5.01 0.74 16.24
N GLN A 10 -6.02 0.77 15.38
CA GLN A 10 -6.59 -0.41 14.74
C GLN A 10 -6.61 -0.21 13.23
N VAL A 11 -6.26 -1.25 12.48
CA VAL A 11 -6.28 -1.26 11.01
C VAL A 11 -7.09 -2.44 10.52
N SER A 12 -7.98 -2.19 9.56
CA SER A 12 -8.71 -3.24 8.85
C SER A 12 -8.31 -3.28 7.38
N VAL A 13 -8.02 -4.48 6.90
CA VAL A 13 -7.56 -4.79 5.54
C VAL A 13 -8.55 -5.74 4.88
N ASP A 14 -9.10 -5.35 3.74
CA ASP A 14 -9.81 -6.24 2.85
C ASP A 14 -8.80 -7.12 2.10
N GLU A 15 -9.00 -8.43 2.17
CA GLU A 15 -8.17 -9.40 1.46
C GLU A 15 -8.39 -9.30 -0.05
N ASN A 16 -9.54 -8.80 -0.49
CA ASN A 16 -9.81 -8.53 -1.90
C ASN A 16 -9.06 -7.27 -2.35
N GLY A 17 -7.83 -7.48 -2.83
CA GLY A 17 -6.95 -6.40 -3.28
C GLY A 17 -5.94 -5.95 -2.22
N ALA A 18 -5.87 -6.65 -1.07
CA ALA A 18 -5.05 -6.28 0.08
C ALA A 18 -5.20 -4.79 0.45
N LYS A 19 -6.44 -4.30 0.43
CA LYS A 19 -6.75 -2.87 0.58
C LYS A 19 -6.96 -2.55 2.05
N MET A 20 -6.28 -1.54 2.55
CA MET A 20 -6.65 -0.98 3.83
C MET A 20 -7.95 -0.16 3.69
N VAL A 21 -8.94 -0.45 4.53
CA VAL A 21 -10.27 0.17 4.48
C VAL A 21 -10.57 1.02 5.72
N HIS A 22 -9.92 0.73 6.85
CA HIS A 22 -10.03 1.52 8.08
C HIS A 22 -8.65 1.72 8.73
N LEU A 23 -8.41 2.92 9.26
CA LEU A 23 -7.27 3.26 10.11
C LEU A 23 -7.79 4.10 11.26
N VAL A 24 -8.02 3.44 12.40
CA VAL A 24 -8.77 4.00 13.53
C VAL A 24 -7.81 4.32 14.67
N SER A 25 -7.89 5.53 15.20
CA SER A 25 -7.31 5.88 16.51
C SER A 25 -8.20 5.32 17.61
N ILE A 26 -7.63 4.56 18.54
CA ILE A 26 -8.35 3.94 19.67
C ILE A 26 -8.73 5.00 20.72
N ASN A 27 -7.96 6.07 20.83
CA ASN A 27 -8.15 7.08 21.87
C ASN A 27 -9.51 7.80 21.78
N ASP A 28 -9.92 8.11 20.56
CA ASP A 28 -11.12 8.89 20.24
C ASP A 28 -12.05 8.18 19.24
N ASN A 29 -11.70 6.95 18.85
CA ASN A 29 -12.45 6.13 17.89
C ASN A 29 -12.63 6.83 16.53
N TYR A 30 -11.64 7.62 16.11
CA TYR A 30 -11.65 8.35 14.86
C TYR A 30 -11.03 7.53 13.71
N ASP A 31 -11.74 7.37 12.61
CA ASP A 31 -11.25 6.70 11.39
C ASP A 31 -10.70 7.70 10.39
N TYR A 32 -9.40 7.63 10.15
CA TYR A 32 -8.66 8.53 9.26
C TYR A 32 -9.02 8.33 7.78
N LEU A 33 -9.66 7.22 7.40
CA LEU A 33 -10.11 6.99 6.02
C LEU A 33 -11.59 7.35 5.81
N GLY A 34 -12.41 7.30 6.87
CA GLY A 34 -13.84 7.56 6.82
C GLY A 34 -14.57 6.78 5.72
N GLU A 35 -15.62 7.39 5.13
CA GLU A 35 -16.41 6.76 4.06
C GLU A 35 -15.59 6.45 2.80
N ASN A 36 -14.58 7.28 2.49
CA ASN A 36 -13.67 7.05 1.36
C ASN A 36 -12.90 5.72 1.49
N GLY A 37 -12.56 5.31 2.71
CA GLY A 37 -11.93 4.02 2.99
C GLY A 37 -12.82 2.83 2.66
N THR A 38 -14.12 2.97 2.88
CA THR A 38 -15.11 1.93 2.60
C THR A 38 -15.54 1.87 1.13
N GLU A 39 -15.58 3.01 0.43
CA GLU A 39 -15.99 3.08 -0.98
C GLU A 39 -14.84 2.76 -1.95
N GLU A 40 -13.65 3.33 -1.71
CA GLU A 40 -12.50 3.18 -2.60
C GLU A 40 -11.40 2.29 -1.99
N GLY A 41 -11.17 2.47 -0.67
CA GLY A 41 -10.05 1.89 0.07
C GLY A 41 -8.70 2.41 -0.42
N MET A 42 -7.62 1.94 0.19
CA MET A 42 -6.30 2.13 -0.42
C MET A 42 -6.18 1.28 -1.70
N ALA A 43 -5.58 1.84 -2.75
CA ALA A 43 -5.32 1.11 -3.99
C ALA A 43 -3.83 0.81 -4.15
N ILE A 44 -3.52 -0.45 -4.42
CA ILE A 44 -2.19 -0.91 -4.85
C ILE A 44 -2.19 -0.98 -6.37
N ALA A 45 -1.14 -0.48 -7.00
CA ALA A 45 -0.99 -0.49 -8.44
C ALA A 45 0.32 -1.20 -8.84
N PHE A 46 0.20 -2.34 -9.52
CA PHE A 46 1.34 -3.12 -10.01
C PHE A 46 0.96 -3.96 -11.23
N PRO A 47 1.78 -4.04 -12.29
CA PRO A 47 2.80 -3.10 -12.71
C PRO A 47 2.14 -1.93 -13.46
N VAL A 48 2.51 -0.68 -13.15
CA VAL A 48 1.97 0.49 -13.85
C VAL A 48 2.92 0.95 -14.97
N LEU A 49 3.09 0.10 -15.98
CA LEU A 49 3.96 0.41 -17.13
C LEU A 49 3.21 1.24 -18.19
N ASP A 50 1.96 0.88 -18.47
CA ASP A 50 1.13 1.48 -19.52
C ASP A 50 -0.33 1.04 -19.27
N GLN A 51 -1.28 1.92 -19.58
CA GLN A 51 -2.70 1.85 -19.19
C GLN A 51 -3.37 0.45 -19.28
N GLY A 52 -4.03 0.04 -18.19
CA GLY A 52 -5.06 -1.01 -18.20
C GLY A 52 -4.74 -2.33 -17.48
N ASN A 53 -3.50 -2.55 -17.03
CA ASN A 53 -3.07 -3.81 -16.40
C ASN A 53 -2.54 -3.64 -14.98
N ASN A 54 -3.37 -3.09 -14.08
CA ASN A 54 -3.13 -3.25 -12.65
C ASN A 54 -3.41 -4.72 -12.25
N TRP A 55 -2.39 -5.56 -12.19
CA TRP A 55 -2.50 -6.94 -11.72
C TRP A 55 -2.86 -7.02 -10.23
N ALA A 56 -2.46 -6.04 -9.42
CA ALA A 56 -2.85 -5.99 -8.00
C ALA A 56 -4.37 -5.90 -7.78
N SER A 57 -5.12 -5.37 -8.75
CA SER A 57 -6.59 -5.33 -8.71
C SER A 57 -7.27 -6.51 -9.44
N LYS A 58 -6.50 -7.37 -10.12
CA LYS A 58 -7.03 -8.47 -10.95
C LYS A 58 -6.70 -9.85 -10.39
N LEU A 59 -5.58 -9.98 -9.68
CA LEU A 59 -5.11 -11.23 -9.12
C LEU A 59 -5.60 -11.41 -7.68
N PRO A 60 -5.86 -12.65 -7.25
CA PRO A 60 -6.23 -12.94 -5.88
C PRO A 60 -5.03 -12.70 -4.95
N TRP A 61 -5.32 -12.14 -3.77
CA TRP A 61 -4.36 -12.04 -2.69
C TRP A 61 -4.59 -13.16 -1.68
N THR A 62 -3.50 -13.63 -1.08
CA THR A 62 -3.52 -14.68 -0.05
C THR A 62 -2.86 -14.14 1.21
N VAL A 63 -3.51 -14.29 2.36
CA VAL A 63 -2.89 -14.01 3.67
C VAL A 63 -1.83 -15.06 3.93
N VAL A 64 -0.59 -14.61 4.15
CA VAL A 64 0.58 -15.49 4.38
C VAL A 64 1.17 -15.36 5.78
N ASP A 65 0.88 -14.25 6.46
CA ASP A 65 1.24 -14.03 7.86
C ASP A 65 0.18 -13.18 8.54
N LYS A 66 -0.16 -13.52 9.78
CA LYS A 66 -1.13 -12.77 10.58
C LYS A 66 -0.80 -12.92 12.07
N GLY A 67 -0.51 -11.80 12.71
CA GLY A 67 -0.40 -11.64 14.16
C GLY A 67 -1.40 -10.63 14.68
N ASP A 68 -1.15 -10.11 15.89
CA ASP A 68 -2.00 -9.09 16.52
C ASP A 68 -1.75 -7.71 15.93
N THR A 69 -0.48 -7.34 15.72
CA THR A 69 -0.05 -6.02 15.24
C THR A 69 0.43 -6.02 13.79
N ARG A 70 0.31 -7.15 13.08
CA ARG A 70 0.84 -7.31 11.71
C ARG A 70 0.01 -8.27 10.88
N VAL A 71 -0.17 -7.93 9.60
CA VAL A 71 -0.70 -8.85 8.58
C VAL A 71 0.08 -8.70 7.28
N SER A 72 0.39 -9.83 6.64
CA SER A 72 1.02 -9.87 5.31
C SER A 72 0.14 -10.63 4.32
N LEU A 73 -0.06 -10.03 3.15
CA LEU A 73 -0.78 -10.62 2.03
C LEU A 73 0.14 -10.68 0.81
N THR A 74 0.05 -11.74 0.02
CA THR A 74 0.84 -11.91 -1.20
C THR A 74 -0.05 -12.17 -2.40
N LEU A 75 0.41 -11.74 -3.57
CA LEU A 75 -0.07 -12.20 -4.87
C LEU A 75 1.10 -12.71 -5.70
N ILE A 76 0.81 -13.64 -6.60
CA ILE A 76 1.76 -14.25 -7.53
C ILE A 76 1.14 -14.32 -8.92
N ASP A 77 1.95 -14.53 -9.94
CA ASP A 77 1.44 -14.82 -11.28
C ASP A 77 0.62 -16.13 -11.33
N THR A 78 -0.32 -16.18 -12.26
CA THR A 78 -1.09 -17.38 -12.60
C THR A 78 -0.82 -17.79 -14.05
N PRO A 79 -1.16 -19.03 -14.45
CA PRO A 79 -1.07 -19.44 -15.85
C PRO A 79 -1.81 -18.49 -16.81
N GLU A 80 -2.90 -17.84 -16.36
CA GLU A 80 -3.66 -16.86 -17.12
C GLU A 80 -2.91 -15.52 -17.22
N SER A 81 -2.44 -14.95 -16.11
CA SER A 81 -1.73 -13.66 -16.15
C SER A 81 -0.40 -13.77 -16.89
N TYR A 82 0.28 -14.91 -16.79
CA TYR A 82 1.55 -15.18 -17.47
C TYR A 82 1.44 -15.07 -19.00
N LYS A 83 0.27 -15.39 -19.58
CA LYS A 83 0.06 -15.24 -21.03
C LYS A 83 0.17 -13.78 -21.50
N SER A 84 -0.23 -12.83 -20.66
CA SER A 84 -0.21 -11.40 -20.99
C SER A 84 0.97 -10.66 -20.35
N PHE A 85 1.50 -11.17 -19.24
CA PHE A 85 2.63 -10.63 -18.52
C PHE A 85 3.57 -11.78 -18.13
N PRO A 86 4.43 -12.23 -19.06
CA PRO A 86 5.18 -13.49 -18.96
C PRO A 86 6.38 -13.36 -18.02
N TYR A 87 6.09 -13.17 -16.74
CA TYR A 87 7.03 -13.06 -15.64
C TYR A 87 6.51 -13.89 -14.48
N HIS A 88 7.40 -14.63 -13.84
CA HIS A 88 7.16 -15.20 -12.53
C HIS A 88 7.54 -14.17 -11.47
N PHE A 89 6.56 -13.78 -10.66
CA PHE A 89 6.75 -12.73 -9.67
C PHE A 89 5.95 -12.99 -8.39
N GLU A 90 6.39 -12.35 -7.31
CA GLU A 90 5.66 -12.27 -6.06
C GLU A 90 5.61 -10.81 -5.61
N VAL A 91 4.43 -10.35 -5.24
CA VAL A 91 4.23 -9.04 -4.59
C VAL A 91 3.58 -9.30 -3.24
N MET A 92 4.32 -9.04 -2.17
CA MET A 92 3.82 -9.12 -0.81
C MET A 92 3.68 -7.71 -0.24
N ILE A 93 2.53 -7.43 0.38
CA ILE A 93 2.32 -6.25 1.21
C ILE A 93 2.23 -6.66 2.66
N THR A 94 2.83 -5.86 3.53
CA THR A 94 2.77 -6.02 4.99
C THR A 94 2.31 -4.74 5.63
N TYR A 95 1.25 -4.85 6.43
CA TYR A 95 0.77 -3.81 7.33
C TYR A 95 1.27 -4.14 8.73
N ALA A 96 2.02 -3.23 9.35
CA ALA A 96 2.57 -3.43 10.69
C ALA A 96 2.39 -2.18 11.57
N LEU A 97 1.84 -2.37 12.76
CA LEU A 97 1.60 -1.31 13.74
C LEU A 97 2.74 -1.19 14.74
N GLU A 98 3.26 0.02 14.92
CA GLU A 98 4.30 0.35 15.91
C GLU A 98 3.98 1.71 16.55
N GLY A 99 3.52 1.70 17.80
CA GLY A 99 3.05 2.92 18.47
C GLY A 99 1.91 3.58 17.68
N ASN A 100 2.06 4.87 17.36
CA ASN A 100 1.13 5.65 16.53
C ASN A 100 1.45 5.57 15.03
N GLN A 101 2.25 4.61 14.61
CA GLN A 101 2.63 4.42 13.22
C GLN A 101 2.03 3.15 12.62
N LEU A 102 1.66 3.26 11.35
CA LEU A 102 1.42 2.14 10.45
C LEU A 102 2.53 2.12 9.40
N LYS A 103 3.34 1.06 9.40
CA LYS A 103 4.29 0.78 8.32
C LYS A 103 3.63 -0.11 7.28
N ILE A 104 3.76 0.30 6.02
CA ILE A 104 3.26 -0.41 4.86
C ILE A 104 4.48 -0.76 4.01
N SER A 105 4.89 -2.03 4.08
CA SER A 105 6.07 -2.52 3.38
C SER A 105 5.66 -3.38 2.19
N PHE A 106 6.31 -3.19 1.04
CA PHE A 106 6.14 -3.98 -0.16
C PHE A 106 7.41 -4.78 -0.41
N TYR A 107 7.29 -6.08 -0.56
CA TYR A 107 8.36 -6.97 -1.02
C TYR A 107 8.01 -7.45 -2.42
N LEU A 108 8.87 -7.15 -3.38
CA LEU A 108 8.72 -7.59 -4.76
C LEU A 108 9.86 -8.54 -5.11
N LYS A 109 9.50 -9.71 -5.62
CA LYS A 109 10.46 -10.73 -6.07
C LYS A 109 10.23 -11.05 -7.53
N ASN A 110 11.30 -11.00 -8.31
CA ASN A 110 11.35 -11.51 -9.66
C ASN A 110 11.95 -12.92 -9.64
N SER A 111 11.14 -13.94 -9.89
CA SER A 111 11.61 -15.33 -9.98
C SER A 111 11.85 -15.76 -11.43
N SER A 112 11.83 -14.81 -12.38
CA SER A 112 12.12 -15.06 -13.79
C SER A 112 13.62 -14.96 -14.07
N HIS A 113 14.08 -15.59 -15.14
CA HIS A 113 15.45 -15.48 -15.65
C HIS A 113 15.68 -14.24 -16.54
N LYS A 114 14.86 -13.20 -16.39
CA LYS A 114 14.94 -11.94 -17.15
C LYS A 114 14.50 -10.78 -16.27
N GLU A 115 14.96 -9.57 -16.58
CA GLU A 115 14.57 -8.36 -15.88
C GLU A 115 13.06 -8.11 -15.95
N LEU A 116 12.46 -7.81 -14.81
CA LEU A 116 11.05 -7.48 -14.64
C LEU A 116 10.91 -5.95 -14.60
N PRO A 117 10.44 -5.30 -15.68
CA PRO A 117 10.07 -3.90 -15.62
C PRO A 117 8.76 -3.76 -14.82
N PHE A 118 8.70 -2.77 -13.94
CA PHE A 118 7.46 -2.42 -13.25
C PHE A 118 7.49 -0.97 -12.73
N SER A 119 6.32 -0.47 -12.37
CA SER A 119 6.15 0.65 -11.46
C SER A 119 5.21 0.19 -10.35
N LEU A 120 5.45 0.65 -9.12
CA LEU A 120 4.62 0.36 -7.97
C LEU A 120 3.92 1.64 -7.52
N GLY A 121 2.63 1.54 -7.23
CA GLY A 121 1.81 2.65 -6.79
C GLY A 121 1.00 2.32 -5.56
N PHE A 122 0.76 3.36 -4.78
CA PHE A 122 -0.13 3.35 -3.64
C PHE A 122 -0.97 4.63 -3.66
N VAL A 123 -2.28 4.49 -3.45
CA VAL A 123 -3.22 5.61 -3.42
C VAL A 123 -3.99 5.59 -2.10
N LEU A 124 -4.01 6.72 -1.42
CA LEU A 124 -4.76 6.97 -0.20
C LEU A 124 -5.78 8.08 -0.47
N PRO A 125 -7.09 7.80 -0.49
CA PRO A 125 -8.09 8.85 -0.65
C PRO A 125 -8.15 9.73 0.60
N SER A 126 -8.13 11.05 0.41
CA SER A 126 -8.29 12.03 1.50
C SER A 126 -8.58 13.42 0.94
N THR A 127 -9.61 14.06 1.49
CA THR A 127 -9.99 15.44 1.17
C THR A 127 -9.35 16.46 2.11
N TRP A 128 -8.47 16.04 3.01
CA TRP A 128 -7.87 16.90 4.03
C TRP A 128 -6.87 17.87 3.40
N GLN A 129 -6.62 18.98 4.11
CA GLN A 129 -5.62 19.94 3.66
C GLN A 129 -4.23 19.29 3.73
N SER A 130 -3.53 19.31 2.60
CA SER A 130 -2.19 18.72 2.48
C SER A 130 -1.09 19.77 2.51
N GLN A 131 0.00 19.47 3.22
CA GLN A 131 1.26 20.19 3.16
C GLN A 131 2.39 19.25 2.73
N SER A 132 3.02 19.54 1.60
CA SER A 132 4.09 18.73 1.04
C SER A 132 5.48 19.20 1.45
N SER A 133 6.38 18.24 1.67
CA SER A 133 7.80 18.44 1.93
C SER A 133 8.60 17.30 1.30
N VAL A 134 9.94 17.36 1.37
CA VAL A 134 10.78 16.29 0.83
C VAL A 134 10.44 14.97 1.53
N ASN A 135 10.07 13.95 0.74
CA ASN A 135 9.75 12.59 1.21
C ASN A 135 8.59 12.51 2.21
N LYS A 136 7.77 13.57 2.36
CA LYS A 136 6.65 13.58 3.31
C LYS A 136 5.51 14.50 2.90
N ILE A 137 4.28 14.03 3.08
CA ILE A 137 3.05 14.81 2.99
C ILE A 137 2.34 14.75 4.35
N SER A 138 1.98 15.90 4.90
CA SER A 138 1.15 16.01 6.09
C SER A 138 -0.29 16.33 5.67
N LEU A 139 -1.24 15.53 6.10
CA LEU A 139 -2.68 15.80 5.98
C LEU A 139 -3.20 16.24 7.33
N ILE A 140 -3.94 17.34 7.37
CA ILE A 140 -4.44 17.95 8.62
C ILE A 140 -5.90 18.37 8.43
N ASN A 141 -6.74 18.12 9.43
CA ASN A 141 -8.07 18.69 9.58
C ASN A 141 -8.14 19.51 10.89
N GLU A 142 -9.35 19.87 11.36
CA GLU A 142 -9.50 20.68 12.58
C GLU A 142 -8.97 20.02 13.86
N GLU A 143 -9.03 18.69 13.97
CA GLU A 143 -8.77 17.93 15.21
C GLU A 143 -7.68 16.85 15.07
N HIS A 144 -7.36 16.42 13.85
CA HIS A 144 -6.50 15.26 13.56
C HIS A 144 -5.44 15.57 12.51
N GLY A 145 -4.32 14.86 12.58
CA GLY A 145 -3.30 14.89 11.53
C GLY A 145 -2.70 13.51 11.22
N ILE A 146 -2.25 13.34 9.97
CA ILE A 146 -1.50 12.15 9.56
C ILE A 146 -0.34 12.56 8.67
N ASP A 147 0.87 12.11 9.01
CA ASP A 147 2.06 12.26 8.17
C ASP A 147 2.26 10.99 7.35
N ILE A 148 2.36 11.14 6.04
CA ILE A 148 2.71 10.10 5.08
C ILE A 148 4.15 10.34 4.64
N ALA A 149 5.06 9.41 4.94
CA ALA A 149 6.48 9.54 4.64
C ALA A 149 7.02 8.33 3.89
N SER A 150 7.92 8.56 2.94
CA SER A 150 8.60 7.51 2.18
C SER A 150 9.83 8.06 1.46
N THR A 151 10.92 7.29 1.44
CA THR A 151 12.10 7.55 0.59
C THR A 151 12.10 6.76 -0.71
N ASP A 152 11.21 5.76 -0.85
CA ASP A 152 11.16 4.85 -1.98
C ASP A 152 10.18 5.31 -3.09
N PHE A 153 9.20 6.12 -2.71
CA PHE A 153 8.13 6.62 -3.56
C PHE A 153 8.16 8.14 -3.70
N LYS A 154 7.80 8.62 -4.89
CA LYS A 154 7.43 10.02 -5.12
C LYS A 154 6.03 10.26 -4.60
N LEU A 155 5.91 11.16 -3.62
CA LEU A 155 4.65 11.52 -3.00
C LEU A 155 4.03 12.74 -3.70
N ALA A 156 2.72 12.69 -3.95
CA ALA A 156 1.94 13.84 -4.42
C ALA A 156 0.55 13.85 -3.77
N ALA A 157 -0.02 15.03 -3.56
CA ALA A 157 -1.38 15.22 -3.01
C ALA A 157 -2.16 16.14 -3.94
N GLU A 158 -3.11 15.58 -4.68
CA GLU A 158 -3.92 16.28 -5.68
C GLU A 158 -5.28 15.55 -5.79
N ASP A 159 -6.34 16.26 -6.20
CA ASP A 159 -7.65 15.67 -6.51
C ASP A 159 -8.26 14.78 -5.39
N GLY A 160 -8.17 15.20 -4.13
CA GLY A 160 -8.78 14.47 -3.00
C GLY A 160 -8.10 13.15 -2.67
N LYS A 161 -6.82 12.98 -3.01
CA LYS A 161 -6.02 11.80 -2.69
C LYS A 161 -4.55 12.14 -2.51
N VAL A 162 -3.87 11.30 -1.75
CA VAL A 162 -2.41 11.20 -1.70
C VAL A 162 -2.00 10.00 -2.54
N THR A 163 -0.98 10.19 -3.36
CA THR A 163 -0.39 9.14 -4.18
C THR A 163 1.08 8.97 -3.86
N ALA A 164 1.55 7.74 -3.93
CA ALA A 164 2.94 7.35 -3.77
C ALA A 164 3.29 6.41 -4.93
N PHE A 165 4.13 6.88 -5.87
CA PHE A 165 4.51 6.11 -7.05
C PHE A 165 6.02 6.03 -7.19
N THR A 166 6.52 4.86 -7.60
CA THR A 166 7.89 4.75 -8.10
C THR A 166 7.97 5.25 -9.54
N ASP A 167 9.16 5.65 -9.97
CA ASP A 167 9.46 5.63 -11.41
C ASP A 167 9.42 4.18 -11.93
N LYS A 168 9.53 4.02 -13.25
CA LYS A 168 9.79 2.70 -13.83
C LYS A 168 11.10 2.14 -13.25
N ILE A 169 11.03 0.94 -12.70
CA ILE A 169 12.16 0.17 -12.18
C ILE A 169 12.29 -1.10 -13.02
N GLU A 170 13.53 -1.55 -13.23
CA GLU A 170 13.84 -2.86 -13.80
C GLU A 170 14.42 -3.71 -12.65
N LEU A 171 13.67 -4.73 -12.23
CA LEU A 171 14.10 -5.66 -11.19
C LEU A 171 14.87 -6.80 -11.82
N GLU A 172 16.14 -6.95 -11.44
CA GLU A 172 17.05 -7.98 -11.94
C GLU A 172 16.43 -9.39 -11.88
N ALA A 173 16.88 -10.27 -12.78
CA ALA A 173 16.50 -11.67 -12.76
C ALA A 173 16.82 -12.32 -11.41
N GLU A 174 15.93 -13.20 -10.93
CA GLU A 174 16.11 -13.96 -9.68
C GLU A 174 16.43 -13.10 -8.44
N SER A 175 15.92 -11.86 -8.41
CA SER A 175 16.20 -10.89 -7.36
C SER A 175 14.93 -10.42 -6.65
N SER A 176 15.11 -9.63 -5.58
CA SER A 176 14.00 -9.01 -4.86
C SER A 176 14.35 -7.63 -4.34
N ARG A 177 13.33 -6.80 -4.11
CA ARG A 177 13.46 -5.44 -3.58
C ARG A 177 12.32 -5.10 -2.63
N ASN A 178 12.65 -4.32 -1.60
CA ASN A 178 11.69 -3.78 -0.65
C ASN A 178 11.40 -2.30 -0.91
N PHE A 179 10.18 -1.89 -0.56
CA PHE A 179 9.72 -0.50 -0.57
C PHE A 179 8.90 -0.24 0.68
N GLU A 180 8.93 0.98 1.22
CA GLU A 180 8.18 1.31 2.43
C GLU A 180 7.48 2.66 2.37
N ILE A 181 6.27 2.70 2.94
CA ILE A 181 5.54 3.91 3.29
C ILE A 181 5.23 3.84 4.79
N THR A 182 5.50 4.92 5.51
CA THR A 182 5.12 5.06 6.92
C THR A 182 4.03 6.11 7.06
N LEU A 183 2.93 5.73 7.72
CA LEU A 183 1.90 6.65 8.18
C LEU A 183 2.08 6.90 9.67
N THR A 184 2.11 8.15 10.11
CA THR A 184 2.22 8.54 11.53
C THR A 184 1.05 9.42 11.92
N LEU A 185 0.23 8.93 12.85
CA LEU A 185 -0.97 9.64 13.33
C LEU A 185 -0.59 10.66 14.40
N LYS A 186 -1.21 11.83 14.35
CA LYS A 186 -0.99 12.98 15.24
C LYS A 186 -2.26 13.40 15.94
#